data_AF-A0A7J9GQZ7-F1
#
_entry.id   AF-A0A7J9GQZ7-F1
#
_cell.length_a   1.000
_cell.length_b   1.000
_cell.length_c   1.000
_cell.angle_alpha   90.00
_cell.angle_beta   90.00
_cell.angle_gamma   90.00
#
_symmetry.space_group_name_H-M   'P 1'
#
loop_
_entity.id
_entity.type
_entity.pdbx_description
1 polymer ?
#
loop_
_entity_poly.entity_id
_entity_poly.type
_entity_poly.pdbx_seq_one_letter_code
_entity_poly.pdbx_strand_id
1 'polypeptide(L)'
;MAPQQSERKTYTTGSVKTGMTMTEKILARASEKQQLNPGDNVWVNVDILMTHDVCGPGSIGIFKKEFGEKAKVWDREKIVIIPDHYIFTSDERANRNVDILRDFCGEQNIKYFYDIKDLSNFKANPDYKGVCHVALAQEGHCRPGEILLGTDSHTCTAGAFGQFATGIGNTEAGFVLGTGALLLKV
;
A
#
# COMPACT_ATOMS: atom_id res chain seq x y z
N MET A 1 25.13 11.11 25.22
CA MET A 1 24.08 10.35 25.93
C MET A 1 22.97 10.10 24.93
N ALA A 2 22.74 8.85 24.53
CA ALA A 2 21.65 8.50 23.63
C ALA A 2 20.31 8.64 24.35
N PRO A 3 19.25 9.17 23.70
CA PRO A 3 17.94 9.26 24.31
C PRO A 3 17.40 7.85 24.56
N GLN A 4 16.92 7.64 25.77
CA GLN A 4 16.34 6.38 26.25
C GLN A 4 15.12 6.06 25.38
N GLN A 5 15.18 4.99 24.59
CA GLN A 5 14.02 4.49 23.86
C GLN A 5 12.91 4.19 24.88
N SER A 6 11.73 4.81 24.72
CA SER A 6 10.60 4.44 25.55
C SER A 6 10.28 2.98 25.27
N GLU A 7 10.39 2.12 26.27
CA GLU A 7 9.95 0.74 26.17
C GLU A 7 8.48 0.72 25.73
N ARG A 8 8.19 0.19 24.54
CA ARG A 8 6.82 -0.14 24.16
C ARG A 8 6.30 -1.14 25.19
N LYS A 9 5.39 -0.71 26.07
CA LYS A 9 4.65 -1.62 26.94
C LYS A 9 4.04 -2.70 26.06
N THR A 10 4.42 -3.96 26.31
CA THR A 10 3.70 -5.10 25.75
C THR A 10 2.27 -5.00 26.23
N TYR A 11 1.34 -4.73 25.31
CA TYR A 11 -0.08 -4.89 25.59
C TYR A 11 -0.32 -6.37 25.79
N THR A 12 -0.24 -6.83 27.05
CA THR A 12 -0.82 -8.12 27.41
C THR A 12 -2.28 -8.03 27.07
N THR A 13 -2.75 -8.87 26.14
CA THR A 13 -4.17 -9.08 25.97
C THR A 13 -4.64 -9.65 27.31
N GLY A 14 -5.17 -8.79 28.19
CA GLY A 14 -5.90 -9.24 29.37
C GLY A 14 -6.92 -10.29 28.94
N SER A 15 -7.29 -11.20 29.84
CA SER A 15 -8.16 -12.35 29.52
C SER A 15 -9.23 -11.98 28.50
N VAL A 16 -9.05 -12.39 27.24
CA VAL A 16 -10.00 -12.01 26.20
C VAL A 16 -11.24 -12.84 26.49
N LYS A 17 -12.30 -12.20 26.98
CA LYS A 17 -13.55 -12.90 27.34
C LYS A 17 -14.17 -13.61 26.12
N THR A 18 -13.77 -13.23 24.91
CA THR A 18 -14.17 -13.81 23.62
C THR A 18 -12.99 -13.82 22.67
N GLY A 19 -12.70 -14.96 22.02
CA GLY A 19 -11.60 -15.05 21.06
C GLY A 19 -11.84 -14.18 19.83
N MET A 20 -10.77 -13.57 19.31
CA MET A 20 -10.76 -12.89 18.00
C MET A 20 -9.97 -13.71 16.97
N THR A 21 -10.47 -13.73 15.74
CA THR A 21 -9.77 -14.19 14.54
C THR A 21 -8.51 -13.36 14.28
N MET A 22 -7.65 -13.85 13.37
CA MET A 22 -6.46 -13.10 12.97
C MET A 22 -6.83 -11.74 12.34
N THR A 23 -7.82 -11.72 11.45
CA THR A 23 -8.32 -10.48 10.82
C THR A 23 -8.81 -9.48 11.85
N GLU A 24 -9.66 -9.90 12.78
CA GLU A 24 -10.17 -9.02 13.85
C GLU A 24 -9.02 -8.45 14.69
N LYS A 25 -8.01 -9.26 15.05
CA LYS A 25 -6.83 -8.79 15.81
C LYS A 25 -6.02 -7.75 15.03
N ILE A 26 -5.80 -7.98 13.74
CA ILE A 26 -5.03 -7.07 12.88
C ILE A 26 -5.77 -5.74 12.71
N LEU A 27 -7.08 -5.79 12.41
CA LEU A 27 -7.92 -4.61 12.27
C LEU A 27 -8.10 -3.87 13.61
N ALA A 28 -8.21 -4.59 14.73
CA ALA A 28 -8.30 -4.00 16.07
C ALA A 28 -7.02 -3.23 16.41
N ARG A 29 -5.85 -3.80 16.13
CA ARG A 29 -4.55 -3.10 16.25
C ARG A 29 -4.51 -1.87 15.35
N ALA A 30 -4.89 -2.01 14.08
CA ALA A 30 -4.82 -0.92 13.10
C ALA A 30 -5.80 0.23 13.39
N SER A 31 -6.89 -0.05 14.10
CA SER A 31 -7.93 0.92 14.49
C SER A 31 -7.83 1.36 15.97
N GLU A 32 -6.78 0.96 16.68
CA GLU A 32 -6.55 1.24 18.11
C GLU A 32 -7.70 0.79 19.02
N LYS A 33 -8.41 -0.27 18.64
CA LYS A 33 -9.48 -0.88 19.44
C LYS A 33 -9.00 -2.13 20.16
N GLN A 34 -9.59 -2.42 21.32
CA GLN A 34 -9.27 -3.63 22.08
C GLN A 34 -10.00 -4.87 21.55
N GLN A 35 -11.15 -4.68 20.91
CA GLN A 35 -12.00 -5.74 20.38
C GLN A 35 -12.80 -5.24 19.17
N LEU A 36 -13.05 -6.14 18.22
CA LEU A 36 -13.93 -5.95 17.08
C LEU A 36 -14.81 -7.18 16.91
N ASN A 37 -15.96 -6.99 16.27
CA ASN A 37 -16.84 -8.06 15.83
C ASN A 37 -17.07 -7.94 14.31
N PRO A 38 -17.39 -9.06 13.63
CA PRO A 38 -17.77 -9.01 12.22
C PRO A 38 -18.96 -8.07 12.01
N GLY A 39 -18.86 -7.19 11.03
CA GLY A 39 -19.88 -6.19 10.73
C GLY A 39 -19.58 -4.78 11.26
N ASP A 40 -18.61 -4.61 12.16
CA ASP A 40 -18.17 -3.29 12.62
C ASP A 40 -17.54 -2.49 11.48
N ASN A 41 -17.86 -1.20 11.38
CA ASN A 41 -17.13 -0.27 10.49
C ASN A 41 -16.04 0.45 11.30
N VAL A 42 -14.81 0.40 10.81
CA VAL A 42 -13.62 0.90 11.52
C VAL A 42 -12.68 1.64 10.60
N TRP A 43 -12.19 2.79 11.06
CA TRP A 43 -11.06 3.46 10.43
C TRP A 43 -9.79 2.71 10.80
N VAL A 44 -9.04 2.27 9.80
CA VAL A 44 -7.75 1.58 10.00
C VAL A 44 -6.61 2.45 9.50
N ASN A 45 -5.52 2.47 10.26
CA ASN A 45 -4.24 3.00 9.81
C ASN A 45 -3.60 1.99 8.84
N VAL A 46 -3.31 2.45 7.63
CA VAL A 46 -2.70 1.63 6.57
C VAL A 46 -1.19 1.57 6.76
N ASP A 47 -0.62 0.37 6.64
CA ASP A 47 0.82 0.17 6.76
C ASP A 47 1.50 0.28 5.40
N ILE A 48 0.92 -0.27 4.34
CA ILE A 48 1.40 -0.17 2.96
C ILE A 48 0.22 0.07 2.00
N LEU A 49 0.38 1.03 1.08
CA LEU A 49 -0.43 1.14 -0.14
C LEU A 49 0.41 0.75 -1.34
N MET A 50 -0.06 -0.21 -2.13
CA MET A 50 0.54 -0.57 -3.41
C MET A 50 -0.32 -0.07 -4.58
N THR A 51 0.33 0.48 -5.61
CA THR A 51 -0.32 0.70 -6.90
C THR A 51 0.64 0.40 -8.06
N HIS A 52 0.11 0.39 -9.27
CA HIS A 52 0.77 -0.04 -10.50
C HIS A 52 0.33 0.82 -11.68
N ASP A 53 0.87 0.57 -12.87
CA ASP A 53 0.70 1.40 -14.07
C ASP A 53 -0.75 1.53 -14.57
N VAL A 54 -1.63 0.59 -14.27
CA VAL A 54 -3.04 0.68 -14.71
C VAL A 54 -3.84 1.63 -13.82
N CYS A 55 -3.71 1.48 -12.51
CA CYS A 55 -4.58 2.12 -11.52
C CYS A 55 -3.95 3.36 -10.86
N GLY A 56 -2.62 3.43 -10.87
CA GLY A 56 -1.86 4.51 -10.23
C GLY A 56 -2.18 5.89 -10.81
N PRO A 57 -2.20 6.10 -12.15
CA PRO A 57 -2.57 7.40 -12.73
C PRO A 57 -3.96 7.89 -12.28
N GLY A 58 -4.94 6.99 -12.22
CA GLY A 58 -6.28 7.32 -11.74
C GLY A 58 -6.30 7.69 -10.26
N SER A 59 -5.59 6.93 -9.43
CA SER A 59 -5.45 7.19 -7.99
C SER A 59 -4.75 8.52 -7.70
N ILE A 60 -3.67 8.82 -8.44
CA ILE A 60 -2.92 10.08 -8.37
C ILE A 60 -3.81 11.25 -8.78
N GLY A 61 -4.56 11.12 -9.88
CA GLY A 61 -5.49 12.16 -10.34
C GLY A 61 -6.56 12.49 -9.30
N ILE A 62 -7.13 11.48 -8.64
CA ILE A 62 -8.10 11.68 -7.55
C ILE A 62 -7.43 12.34 -6.34
N PHE A 63 -6.25 11.86 -5.93
CA PHE A 63 -5.49 12.48 -4.84
C PHE A 63 -5.24 13.97 -5.09
N LYS A 64 -4.73 14.35 -6.27
CA LYS A 64 -4.48 15.75 -6.63
C LYS A 64 -5.76 16.58 -6.70
N LYS A 65 -6.85 16.00 -7.22
CA LYS A 65 -8.15 16.68 -7.30
C LYS A 65 -8.74 16.98 -5.92
N GLU A 66 -8.71 16.00 -5.01
CA GLU A 66 -9.41 16.09 -3.72
C GLU A 66 -8.54 16.72 -2.62
N PHE A 67 -7.22 16.55 -2.65
CA PHE A 67 -6.28 17.12 -1.66
C PHE A 67 -5.51 18.35 -2.18
N GLY A 68 -5.51 18.60 -3.49
CA GLY A 68 -4.86 19.72 -4.16
C GLY A 68 -3.55 19.35 -4.87
N GLU A 69 -3.22 20.09 -5.93
CA GLU A 69 -2.05 19.82 -6.80
C GLU A 69 -0.69 19.83 -6.09
N LYS A 70 -0.59 20.52 -4.94
CA LYS A 70 0.63 20.61 -4.13
C LYS A 70 0.59 19.72 -2.88
N ALA A 71 -0.44 18.90 -2.74
CA ALA A 71 -0.58 18.01 -1.60
C ALA A 71 0.62 17.05 -1.50
N LYS A 72 0.96 16.70 -0.27
CA LYS A 72 1.96 15.68 0.00
C LYS A 72 1.27 14.40 0.44
N VAL A 73 1.77 13.28 -0.06
CA VAL A 73 1.32 11.97 0.37
C VAL A 73 1.54 11.80 1.87
N TRP A 74 0.70 10.99 2.53
CA TRP A 74 0.73 10.83 3.98
C TRP A 74 2.09 10.32 4.49
N ASP A 75 2.70 9.38 3.76
CA ASP A 75 4.00 8.81 4.09
C ASP A 75 4.66 8.24 2.81
N ARG A 76 5.72 8.91 2.35
CA ARG A 76 6.47 8.53 1.14
C ARG A 76 7.20 7.18 1.26
N GLU A 77 7.31 6.63 2.46
CA GLU A 77 7.92 5.31 2.72
C GLU A 77 6.88 4.20 2.89
N LYS A 78 5.58 4.50 2.83
CA LYS A 78 4.50 3.49 2.90
C LYS A 78 3.75 3.31 1.58
N ILE A 79 4.23 3.96 0.53
CA ILE A 79 3.69 3.86 -0.81
C ILE A 79 4.68 3.07 -1.67
N VAL A 80 4.18 2.01 -2.28
CA VAL A 80 4.93 1.12 -3.16
C VAL A 80 4.34 1.21 -4.56
N ILE A 81 5.16 1.56 -5.54
CA ILE A 81 4.73 1.71 -6.94
C ILE A 81 5.53 0.75 -7.81
N ILE A 82 4.82 -0.19 -8.45
CA ILE A 82 5.41 -1.24 -9.29
C ILE A 82 4.67 -1.29 -10.63
N PRO A 83 5.24 -0.77 -11.72
CA PRO A 83 4.70 -0.95 -13.06
C PRO A 83 4.93 -2.40 -13.53
N ASP A 84 3.89 -3.17 -13.82
CA ASP A 84 4.01 -4.57 -14.26
C ASP A 84 2.95 -5.07 -15.27
N HIS A 85 1.84 -4.37 -15.47
CA HIS A 85 0.73 -4.84 -16.33
C HIS A 85 0.91 -4.47 -17.80
N TYR A 86 1.13 -3.19 -18.10
CA TYR A 86 1.24 -2.66 -19.46
C TYR A 86 2.63 -2.13 -19.75
N ILE A 87 3.60 -3.01 -19.53
CA ILE A 87 5.01 -2.78 -19.82
C ILE A 87 5.47 -3.67 -20.99
N PHE A 88 6.64 -3.36 -21.56
CA PHE A 88 7.16 -4.03 -22.77
C PHE A 88 6.18 -4.01 -23.94
N THR A 89 5.44 -2.90 -24.08
CA THR A 89 4.48 -2.66 -25.16
C THR A 89 4.87 -1.44 -25.98
N SER A 90 4.49 -1.43 -27.26
CA SER A 90 4.62 -0.27 -28.14
C SER A 90 3.43 0.69 -28.03
N ASP A 91 2.44 0.43 -27.17
CA ASP A 91 1.29 1.31 -26.97
C ASP A 91 1.70 2.58 -26.20
N GLU A 92 1.61 3.73 -26.86
CA GLU A 92 1.92 5.04 -26.27
C GLU A 92 1.05 5.37 -25.06
N ARG A 93 -0.20 4.88 -24.99
CA ARG A 93 -1.09 5.12 -23.85
C ARG A 93 -0.62 4.38 -22.61
N ALA A 94 -0.14 3.15 -22.79
CA ALA A 94 0.45 2.37 -21.71
C ALA A 94 1.74 3.01 -21.20
N ASN A 95 2.64 3.42 -22.11
CA ASN A 95 3.90 4.05 -21.75
C ASN A 95 3.70 5.38 -21.00
N ARG A 96 2.69 6.18 -21.41
CA ARG A 96 2.29 7.40 -20.71
C ARG A 96 1.94 7.15 -19.24
N ASN A 97 1.33 6.02 -18.90
CA ASN A 97 0.99 5.73 -17.51
C ASN A 97 2.24 5.59 -16.64
N VAL A 98 3.27 4.93 -17.15
CA VAL A 98 4.57 4.81 -16.46
C VAL A 98 5.23 6.18 -16.29
N ASP A 99 5.13 7.06 -17.29
CA ASP A 99 5.63 8.44 -17.18
C ASP A 99 4.90 9.23 -16.08
N ILE A 100 3.57 9.11 -16.00
CA ILE A 100 2.79 9.73 -14.91
C ILE A 100 3.22 9.23 -13.53
N LEU A 101 3.48 7.91 -13.40
CA LEU A 101 4.01 7.35 -12.17
C LEU A 101 5.38 7.92 -11.82
N ARG A 102 6.28 8.01 -12.81
CA ARG A 102 7.64 8.53 -12.64
C ARG A 102 7.63 9.99 -12.20
N ASP A 103 6.80 10.82 -12.82
CA ASP A 103 6.62 12.22 -12.45
C ASP A 103 6.12 12.35 -11.01
N PHE A 104 5.09 11.58 -10.65
CA PHE A 104 4.55 11.58 -9.28
C PHE A 104 5.57 11.09 -8.25
N CYS A 105 6.28 10.00 -8.54
CA CYS A 105 7.33 9.46 -7.68
C CYS A 105 8.44 10.47 -7.43
N GLY A 106 8.86 11.21 -8.47
CA GLY A 106 9.85 12.28 -8.37
C GLY A 106 9.33 13.47 -7.55
N GLU A 107 8.11 13.92 -7.82
CA GLU A 107 7.46 15.07 -7.13
C GLU A 107 7.26 14.82 -5.62
N GLN A 108 6.88 13.60 -5.27
CA GLN A 108 6.58 13.19 -3.89
C GLN A 108 7.79 12.55 -3.19
N ASN A 109 8.89 12.33 -3.91
CA ASN A 109 10.09 11.65 -3.43
C ASN A 109 9.77 10.27 -2.83
N ILE A 110 8.97 9.48 -3.56
CA ILE A 110 8.55 8.13 -3.15
C ILE A 110 9.77 7.23 -3.07
N LYS A 111 9.94 6.55 -1.92
CA LYS A 111 11.11 5.72 -1.66
C LYS A 111 11.09 4.40 -2.43
N TYR A 112 9.92 3.78 -2.55
CA TYR A 112 9.76 2.45 -3.13
C TYR A 112 9.08 2.52 -4.50
N PHE A 113 9.82 3.02 -5.48
CA PHE A 113 9.43 3.01 -6.88
C PHE A 113 10.32 2.05 -7.67
N TYR A 114 9.72 0.96 -8.13
CA TYR A 114 10.41 -0.11 -8.86
C TYR A 114 10.30 0.12 -10.37
N ASP A 115 10.95 1.20 -10.82
CA ASP A 115 10.80 1.73 -12.18
C ASP A 115 11.30 0.76 -13.26
N ILE A 116 10.68 0.90 -14.43
CA ILE A 116 11.09 0.30 -15.68
C ILE A 116 11.49 1.41 -16.65
N LYS A 117 12.79 1.65 -16.73
CA LYS A 117 13.40 2.74 -17.53
C LYS A 117 13.58 2.33 -19.00
N ASP A 118 14.04 1.11 -19.24
CA ASP A 118 14.25 0.55 -20.57
C ASP A 118 13.13 -0.45 -20.91
N LEU A 119 12.15 0.02 -21.68
CA LEU A 119 11.00 -0.78 -22.14
C LEU A 119 11.37 -1.76 -23.27
N SER A 120 12.59 -1.74 -23.79
CA SER A 120 13.04 -2.67 -24.83
C SER A 120 13.58 -3.98 -24.26
N ASN A 121 13.98 -4.00 -22.99
CA ASN A 121 14.63 -5.16 -22.38
C ASN A 121 14.43 -5.23 -20.85
N PHE A 122 13.71 -6.25 -20.38
CA PHE A 122 13.47 -6.42 -18.94
C PHE A 122 14.75 -6.64 -18.11
N LYS A 123 15.81 -7.20 -18.70
CA LYS A 123 17.10 -7.41 -18.01
C LYS A 123 17.92 -6.13 -17.87
N ALA A 124 17.58 -5.07 -18.62
CA ALA A 124 18.26 -3.78 -18.56
C ALA A 124 17.79 -2.91 -17.39
N ASN A 125 16.80 -3.39 -16.60
CA ASN A 125 16.19 -2.64 -15.50
C ASN A 125 16.54 -3.28 -14.15
N PRO A 126 17.62 -2.88 -13.47
CA PRO A 126 18.00 -3.45 -12.18
C PRO A 126 16.97 -3.12 -11.06
N ASP A 127 16.24 -2.02 -11.21
CA ASP A 127 15.22 -1.57 -10.25
C ASP A 127 13.87 -2.28 -10.47
N TYR A 128 13.62 -2.87 -11.64
CA TYR A 128 12.36 -3.53 -11.96
C TYR A 128 12.29 -4.91 -11.29
N LYS A 129 11.13 -5.25 -10.71
CA LYS A 129 10.95 -6.43 -9.85
C LYS A 129 9.94 -7.45 -10.34
N GLY A 130 9.41 -7.30 -11.56
CA GLY A 130 8.43 -8.23 -12.09
C GLY A 130 7.02 -7.97 -11.55
N VAL A 131 6.23 -9.04 -11.49
CA VAL A 131 4.83 -9.00 -11.05
C VAL A 131 4.72 -8.41 -9.64
N CYS A 132 3.83 -7.44 -9.46
CA CYS A 132 3.71 -6.63 -8.25
C CYS A 132 3.60 -7.45 -6.95
N HIS A 133 2.78 -8.50 -6.92
CA HIS A 133 2.59 -9.34 -5.72
C HIS A 133 3.81 -10.22 -5.38
N VAL A 134 4.64 -10.55 -6.38
CA VAL A 134 5.92 -11.25 -6.15
C VAL A 134 6.96 -10.26 -5.64
N ALA A 135 7.05 -9.09 -6.26
CA ALA A 135 7.95 -8.00 -5.87
C ALA A 135 7.68 -7.53 -4.42
N LEU A 136 6.41 -7.37 -4.03
CA LEU A 136 6.03 -7.02 -2.65
C LEU A 136 6.62 -7.99 -1.63
N ALA A 137 6.54 -9.29 -1.90
CA ALA A 137 7.09 -10.32 -1.03
C ALA A 137 8.63 -10.33 -1.03
N GLN A 138 9.25 -10.28 -2.21
CA GLN A 138 10.71 -10.35 -2.36
C GLN A 138 11.44 -9.15 -1.74
N GLU A 139 10.81 -7.97 -1.80
CA GLU A 139 11.41 -6.72 -1.33
C GLU A 139 11.01 -6.37 0.12
N GLY A 140 10.32 -7.29 0.83
CA GLY A 140 10.06 -7.16 2.27
C GLY A 140 8.90 -6.25 2.65
N HIS A 141 7.96 -6.00 1.73
CA HIS A 141 6.74 -5.23 1.99
C HIS A 141 5.62 -6.06 2.63
N CYS A 142 5.71 -7.39 2.55
CA CYS A 142 4.76 -8.29 3.19
C CYS A 142 5.22 -8.68 4.60
N ARG A 143 4.80 -7.93 5.63
CA ARG A 143 5.18 -8.17 7.03
C ARG A 143 3.96 -8.59 7.88
N PRO A 144 4.05 -9.67 8.69
CA PRO A 144 2.92 -10.17 9.46
C PRO A 144 2.27 -9.11 10.37
N GLY A 145 0.94 -9.12 10.44
CA GLY A 145 0.16 -8.23 11.31
C GLY A 145 -0.12 -6.83 10.75
N GLU A 146 0.36 -6.51 9.54
CA GLU A 146 0.14 -5.23 8.87
C GLU A 146 -1.13 -5.21 7.99
N ILE A 147 -1.58 -4.00 7.68
CA ILE A 147 -2.61 -3.69 6.68
C ILE A 147 -1.92 -3.31 5.35
N LEU A 148 -2.09 -4.15 4.33
CA LEU A 148 -1.64 -3.86 2.97
C LEU A 148 -2.85 -3.66 2.05
N LEU A 149 -3.02 -2.45 1.54
CA LEU A 149 -4.05 -2.15 0.54
C LEU A 149 -3.39 -2.01 -0.83
N GLY A 150 -4.08 -2.44 -1.88
CA GLY A 150 -3.52 -2.40 -3.22
C GLY A 150 -4.59 -2.12 -4.26
N THR A 151 -4.24 -1.46 -5.36
CA THR A 151 -5.18 -1.18 -6.46
C THR A 151 -5.38 -2.34 -7.43
N ASP A 152 -4.93 -3.54 -7.05
CA ASP A 152 -5.06 -4.78 -7.82
C ASP A 152 -5.94 -5.80 -7.05
N SER A 153 -6.76 -6.56 -7.78
CA SER A 153 -7.71 -7.51 -7.18
C SER A 153 -7.03 -8.67 -6.45
N HIS A 154 -5.78 -9.01 -6.78
CA HIS A 154 -5.03 -10.12 -6.19
C HIS A 154 -4.14 -9.69 -5.02
N THR A 155 -4.31 -8.47 -4.51
CA THR A 155 -3.63 -7.98 -3.30
C THR A 155 -3.83 -8.92 -2.08
N CYS A 156 -4.92 -9.69 -2.07
CA CYS A 156 -5.16 -10.76 -1.09
C CYS A 156 -4.05 -11.82 -1.00
N THR A 157 -3.19 -11.93 -2.03
CA THR A 157 -2.01 -12.80 -2.06
C THR A 157 -1.08 -12.53 -0.86
N ALA A 158 -0.95 -11.28 -0.43
CA ALA A 158 -0.14 -10.90 0.73
C ALA A 158 -0.69 -11.47 2.07
N GLY A 159 -1.94 -11.93 2.09
CA GLY A 159 -2.52 -12.66 3.23
C GLY A 159 -1.77 -13.94 3.60
N ALA A 160 -1.03 -14.54 2.66
CA ALA A 160 -0.14 -15.67 2.92
C ALA A 160 0.96 -15.36 3.96
N PHE A 161 1.28 -14.08 4.19
CA PHE A 161 2.27 -13.61 5.16
C PHE A 161 1.65 -13.22 6.52
N GLY A 162 0.38 -13.56 6.76
CA GLY A 162 -0.31 -13.18 8.01
C GLY A 162 -0.65 -11.69 8.10
N GLN A 163 -0.83 -11.05 6.95
CA GLN A 163 -1.36 -9.69 6.83
C GLN A 163 -2.87 -9.70 6.62
N PHE A 164 -3.52 -8.58 6.93
CA PHE A 164 -4.80 -8.28 6.29
C PHE A 164 -4.49 -7.52 5.00
N ALA A 165 -4.83 -8.11 3.86
CA ALA A 165 -4.55 -7.52 2.57
C ALA A 165 -5.75 -7.64 1.63
N THR A 166 -6.13 -6.54 0.99
CA THR A 166 -7.27 -6.50 0.07
C THR A 166 -7.06 -5.53 -1.07
N GLY A 167 -7.66 -5.84 -2.21
CA GLY A 167 -7.80 -4.92 -3.33
C GLY A 167 -8.78 -3.79 -2.97
N ILE A 168 -8.47 -2.58 -3.40
CA ILE A 168 -9.29 -1.36 -3.28
C ILE A 168 -9.34 -0.61 -4.61
N GLY A 169 -10.34 0.24 -4.79
CA GLY A 169 -10.48 1.07 -6.00
C GLY A 169 -9.62 2.33 -5.99
N ASN A 170 -9.55 3.02 -7.14
CA ASN A 170 -8.77 4.26 -7.29
C ASN A 170 -9.21 5.38 -6.34
N THR A 171 -10.51 5.49 -6.04
CA THR A 171 -11.03 6.49 -5.11
C THR A 171 -10.53 6.25 -3.70
N GLU A 172 -10.55 5.00 -3.25
CA GLU A 172 -10.05 4.60 -1.93
C GLU A 172 -8.53 4.78 -1.86
N ALA A 173 -7.80 4.40 -2.91
CA ALA A 173 -6.35 4.60 -2.98
C ALA A 173 -5.98 6.09 -2.98
N GLY A 174 -6.70 6.94 -3.72
CA GLY A 174 -6.53 8.40 -3.67
C GLY A 174 -6.78 8.98 -2.28
N PHE A 175 -7.77 8.46 -1.55
CA PHE A 175 -8.03 8.83 -0.17
C PHE A 175 -6.91 8.36 0.79
N VAL A 176 -6.42 7.13 0.62
CA VAL A 176 -5.30 6.60 1.40
C VAL A 176 -4.02 7.40 1.12
N LEU A 177 -3.74 7.77 -0.13
CA LEU A 177 -2.59 8.63 -0.49
C LEU A 177 -2.57 9.93 0.33
N GLY A 178 -3.73 10.53 0.60
CA GLY A 178 -3.81 11.77 1.40
C GLY A 178 -3.87 11.56 2.91
N THR A 179 -4.40 10.44 3.39
CA THR A 179 -4.74 10.28 4.82
C THR A 179 -3.99 9.17 5.54
N GLY A 180 -3.49 8.17 4.81
CA GLY A 180 -2.93 6.95 5.39
C GLY A 180 -3.96 6.06 6.11
N ALA A 181 -5.26 6.30 5.88
CA ALA A 181 -6.34 5.58 6.54
C ALA A 181 -7.44 5.18 5.55
N LEU A 182 -8.21 4.16 5.91
CA LEU A 182 -9.43 3.77 5.17
C LEU A 182 -10.49 3.24 6.13
N LEU A 183 -11.76 3.46 5.80
CA LEU A 183 -12.88 2.85 6.52
C LEU A 183 -13.10 1.45 5.97
N LEU A 184 -12.95 0.44 6.82
CA LEU A 184 -13.19 -0.96 6.48
C LEU A 184 -14.32 -1.53 7.32
N LYS A 185 -15.04 -2.48 6.74
CA LYS A 185 -15.97 -3.33 7.48
C LYS A 185 -15.25 -4.63 7.85
N VAL A 186 -15.30 -4.99 9.13
CA VAL A 186 -14.74 -6.24 9.68
C VAL A 186 -15.50 -7.45 9.15
#